data_AF-A0A239NZJ5-F1
#
_entry.id   AF-A0A239NZJ5-F1
#
_cell.length_a   1.000
_cell.length_b   1.000
_cell.length_c   1.000
_cell.angle_alpha   90.00
_cell.angle_beta   90.00
_cell.angle_gamma   90.00
#
_symmetry.space_group_name_H-M   'P 1'
#
loop_
_entity.id
_entity.type
_entity.pdbx_description
1 polymer ?
#
loop_
_entity_poly.entity_id
_entity_poly.type
_entity_poly.pdbx_seq_one_letter_code
_entity_poly.pdbx_strand_id
1 'polypeptide(L)'
;MQIDQHRPFALVRREGADHVNVYAGPVRTLSTLAELPIPSLAVVPYRQIAERGFDAVDDGVPLECLSIETHDLVPLADLLAALPDAPVRTAGPTGFDVSDEDYAATVSQVLADEIGRGEGANFVIHRAFTARVEGSPVAAGLAAYRRLLLDERGAYWTFLVHTGTRVIVGASPERHVSVEDGLVMMNPISGTHRHGSGVDLLEFLADPKEIDELYMVLDEELKMMATVAETGGQVVGPSLKEMAHLTHTEYLLAGRCTRDVRDVLRETMFAPTVTGSPIENACRVIARHERRGRRYYAGVLALLGHDAQGRQTLDAPILIRSAELTAEGDLRVPVGATLVRHSTTAGEVAETHAKAAGILAALGLVPPRSVKGAPVSRAADPEVQTLLAARNTHLARFWLDERPDPRALVVPALAGRRVVVVDAEDTFTGMLAHQLRALGVHVDVVPWTAPAWGDADLVIAGPGPGDPTDPASPKMAAMRAVVIARLVDGRPLLGVCLGHQILSSLLGLGMHRRQAPYQGVQQVVDLFGTPRRVGFYSTFTPTAPADSLVTSYGLVELARAADGTVPALRGPTFAGVQFHPESVLSEDGLTALTDLLLHVLAPVPSA
;
A
#
# COMPACT_ATOMS: atom_id res chain seq x y z
N MET A 1 -39.77 -1.27 5.15
CA MET A 1 -39.28 -1.27 3.75
C MET A 1 -39.18 -2.71 3.27
N GLN A 2 -39.67 -3.03 2.07
CA GLN A 2 -39.53 -4.37 1.49
C GLN A 2 -38.45 -4.29 0.40
N ILE A 3 -37.24 -4.78 0.69
CA ILE A 3 -36.16 -4.88 -0.31
C ILE A 3 -36.61 -5.91 -1.34
N ASP A 4 -36.71 -5.52 -2.61
CA ASP A 4 -36.98 -6.46 -3.70
C ASP A 4 -35.72 -7.32 -3.92
N GLN A 5 -35.71 -8.51 -3.31
CA GLN A 5 -34.59 -9.45 -3.37
C GLN A 5 -34.36 -10.01 -4.79
N HIS A 6 -35.29 -9.80 -5.72
CA HIS A 6 -35.17 -10.26 -7.11
C HIS A 6 -34.47 -9.26 -8.02
N ARG A 7 -34.19 -8.05 -7.54
CA ARG A 7 -33.45 -7.02 -8.28
C ARG A 7 -32.06 -6.81 -7.67
N PRO A 8 -31.10 -6.28 -8.44
CA PRO A 8 -29.83 -5.84 -7.88
C PRO A 8 -30.02 -4.67 -6.91
N PHE A 9 -29.28 -4.69 -5.81
CA PHE A 9 -29.28 -3.64 -4.81
C PHE A 9 -27.97 -3.65 -4.00
N ALA A 10 -27.70 -2.57 -3.29
CA ALA A 10 -26.63 -2.50 -2.31
C ALA A 10 -27.11 -1.84 -1.01
N LEU A 11 -26.71 -2.41 0.11
CA LEU A 11 -26.90 -1.89 1.46
C LEU A 11 -25.53 -1.49 1.99
N VAL A 12 -25.34 -0.22 2.31
CA VAL A 12 -24.05 0.31 2.77
C VAL A 12 -24.25 1.13 4.03
N ARG A 13 -23.65 0.67 5.12
CA ARG A 13 -23.50 1.43 6.35
C ARG A 13 -22.05 1.92 6.45
N ARG A 14 -21.87 3.23 6.45
CA ARG A 14 -20.59 3.87 6.73
C ARG A 14 -20.31 3.89 8.23
N GLU A 15 -19.04 3.97 8.59
CA GLU A 15 -18.60 4.07 9.97
C GLU A 15 -19.38 5.14 10.76
N GLY A 16 -19.86 4.77 11.96
CA GLY A 16 -20.59 5.67 12.85
C GLY A 16 -22.02 6.04 12.42
N ALA A 17 -22.46 5.70 11.20
CA ALA A 17 -23.79 6.06 10.73
C ALA A 17 -24.91 5.35 11.51
N ASP A 18 -25.98 6.08 11.80
CA ASP A 18 -27.23 5.61 12.41
C ASP A 18 -28.27 5.13 11.38
N HIS A 19 -27.89 5.13 10.10
CA HIS A 19 -28.70 4.73 8.96
C HIS A 19 -27.89 3.88 7.98
N VAL A 20 -28.59 3.26 7.04
CA VAL A 20 -28.03 2.48 5.93
C VAL A 20 -28.45 3.11 4.62
N ASN A 21 -27.49 3.29 3.72
CA ASN A 21 -27.72 3.70 2.35
C ASN A 21 -28.20 2.49 1.55
N VAL A 22 -29.34 2.63 0.89
CA VAL A 22 -29.94 1.60 0.04
C VAL A 22 -29.91 2.10 -1.39
N TYR A 23 -29.08 1.46 -2.21
CA TYR A 23 -28.96 1.75 -3.63
C TYR A 23 -29.63 0.66 -4.43
N ALA A 24 -30.37 1.01 -5.48
CA ALA A 24 -30.90 0.05 -6.44
C ALA A 24 -30.89 0.59 -7.87
N GLY A 25 -30.90 -0.34 -8.82
CA GLY A 25 -30.87 -0.07 -10.25
C GLY A 25 -30.30 -1.25 -11.03
N PRO A 26 -30.13 -1.13 -12.35
CA PRO A 26 -29.60 -2.21 -13.17
C PRO A 26 -28.09 -2.39 -12.97
N VAL A 27 -27.64 -3.65 -13.02
CA VAL A 27 -26.23 -4.00 -13.08
C VAL A 27 -25.81 -4.27 -14.51
N ARG A 28 -24.64 -3.77 -14.89
CA ARG A 28 -23.98 -4.06 -16.16
C ARG A 28 -22.53 -4.42 -15.93
N THR A 29 -21.98 -5.21 -16.84
CA THR A 29 -20.55 -5.49 -16.91
C THR A 29 -19.88 -4.46 -17.80
N LEU A 30 -18.73 -3.96 -17.36
CA LEU A 30 -17.89 -3.01 -18.10
C LEU A 30 -16.51 -3.62 -18.37
N SER A 31 -15.79 -3.07 -19.36
CA SER A 31 -14.43 -3.53 -19.67
C SER A 31 -13.37 -2.74 -18.91
N THR A 32 -13.58 -1.44 -18.77
CA THR A 32 -12.63 -0.50 -18.16
C THR A 32 -13.26 0.41 -17.11
N LEU A 33 -12.46 0.91 -16.16
CA LEU A 33 -12.90 1.89 -15.17
C LEU A 33 -13.34 3.22 -15.80
N ALA A 34 -12.79 3.58 -16.97
CA ALA A 34 -13.16 4.79 -17.71
C ALA A 34 -14.64 4.80 -18.14
N GLU A 35 -15.27 3.63 -18.28
CA GLU A 35 -16.67 3.48 -18.69
C GLU A 35 -17.68 3.62 -17.54
N LEU A 36 -17.20 3.75 -16.29
CA LEU A 36 -18.07 3.82 -15.12
C LEU A 36 -19.01 5.04 -15.18
N PRO A 37 -20.34 4.85 -15.13
CA PRO A 37 -21.28 5.97 -15.04
C PRO A 37 -21.18 6.64 -13.67
N ILE A 38 -21.62 7.89 -13.59
CA ILE A 38 -21.74 8.61 -12.33
C ILE A 38 -23.16 9.16 -12.25
N PRO A 39 -23.97 8.81 -11.22
CA PRO A 39 -23.61 7.99 -10.04
C PRO A 39 -23.63 6.48 -10.29
N SER A 40 -22.77 5.74 -9.58
CA SER A 40 -22.77 4.28 -9.58
C SER A 40 -22.07 3.66 -8.38
N LEU A 41 -22.34 2.36 -8.15
CA LEU A 41 -21.53 1.50 -7.29
C LEU A 41 -20.88 0.41 -8.14
N ALA A 42 -19.56 0.46 -8.27
CA ALA A 42 -18.77 -0.54 -8.95
C ALA A 42 -18.27 -1.61 -7.97
N VAL A 43 -18.21 -2.86 -8.43
CA VAL A 43 -17.49 -3.95 -7.80
C VAL A 43 -16.28 -4.24 -8.70
N VAL A 44 -15.11 -3.77 -8.28
CA VAL A 44 -13.89 -3.82 -9.08
C VAL A 44 -13.12 -5.10 -8.73
N PRO A 45 -12.93 -6.04 -9.67
CA PRO A 45 -12.20 -7.28 -9.42
C PRO A 45 -10.70 -7.05 -9.42
N TYR A 46 -9.95 -7.95 -8.78
CA TYR A 46 -8.48 -7.87 -8.74
C TYR A 46 -7.85 -7.88 -10.13
N ARG A 47 -8.40 -8.65 -11.08
CA ARG A 47 -7.90 -8.70 -12.46
C ARG A 47 -7.95 -7.35 -13.19
N GLN A 48 -8.70 -6.37 -12.68
CA GLN A 48 -8.75 -5.02 -13.25
C GLN A 48 -7.40 -4.29 -13.16
N ILE A 49 -6.47 -4.75 -12.29
CA ILE A 49 -5.10 -4.25 -12.21
C ILE A 49 -4.36 -4.31 -13.56
N ALA A 50 -4.79 -5.17 -14.49
CA ALA A 50 -4.27 -5.24 -15.85
C ALA A 50 -4.44 -3.91 -16.62
N GLU A 51 -5.38 -3.03 -16.25
CA GLU A 51 -5.47 -1.67 -16.82
C GLU A 51 -4.21 -0.82 -16.53
N ARG A 52 -3.45 -1.15 -15.48
CA ARG A 52 -2.15 -0.53 -15.18
C ARG A 52 -0.98 -1.19 -15.92
N GLY A 53 -1.25 -2.25 -16.69
CA GLY A 53 -0.22 -3.07 -17.34
C GLY A 53 0.49 -4.05 -16.40
N PHE A 54 -0.07 -4.31 -15.21
CA PHE A 54 0.52 -5.23 -14.23
C PHE A 54 -0.03 -6.64 -14.36
N ASP A 55 0.77 -7.62 -13.91
CA ASP A 55 0.41 -9.04 -13.96
C ASP A 55 -0.75 -9.37 -13.01
N ALA A 56 -1.66 -10.23 -13.46
CA ALA A 56 -2.70 -10.82 -12.63
C ALA A 56 -3.10 -12.20 -13.16
N VAL A 57 -3.48 -13.11 -12.25
CA VAL A 57 -4.10 -14.37 -12.64
C VAL A 57 -5.53 -14.07 -13.10
N ASP A 58 -5.76 -14.08 -14.41
CA ASP A 58 -7.07 -13.81 -15.00
C ASP A 58 -8.04 -14.98 -14.74
N ASP A 59 -9.08 -14.73 -13.94
CA ASP A 59 -10.17 -15.65 -13.63
C ASP A 59 -11.50 -15.29 -14.32
N GLY A 60 -11.48 -14.30 -15.22
CA GLY A 60 -12.63 -13.85 -15.99
C GLY A 60 -13.73 -13.16 -15.18
N VAL A 61 -13.52 -12.84 -13.90
CA VAL A 61 -14.55 -12.15 -13.10
C VAL A 61 -14.75 -10.72 -13.61
N PRO A 62 -16.00 -10.33 -13.94
CA PRO A 62 -16.27 -9.02 -14.55
C PRO A 62 -16.09 -7.83 -13.60
N LEU A 63 -15.82 -6.65 -14.16
CA LEU A 63 -16.13 -5.37 -13.51
C LEU A 63 -17.65 -5.18 -13.56
N GLU A 64 -18.32 -5.37 -12.42
CA GLU A 64 -19.78 -5.22 -12.29
C GLU A 64 -20.10 -3.81 -11.79
N CYS A 65 -21.10 -3.16 -12.37
CA CYS A 65 -21.49 -1.79 -12.04
C CYS A 65 -23.00 -1.68 -11.86
N LEU A 66 -23.43 -1.36 -10.63
CA LEU A 66 -24.80 -0.95 -10.31
C LEU A 66 -24.99 0.52 -10.70
N SER A 67 -25.80 0.78 -11.72
CA SER A 67 -26.19 2.14 -12.07
C SER A 67 -27.26 2.60 -11.08
N ILE A 68 -26.98 3.64 -10.29
CA ILE A 68 -27.86 4.03 -9.19
C ILE A 68 -29.06 4.81 -9.76
N GLU A 69 -30.24 4.20 -9.72
CA GLU A 69 -31.51 4.83 -10.10
C GLU A 69 -32.28 5.33 -8.86
N THR A 70 -32.16 4.60 -7.76
CA THR A 70 -32.77 4.97 -6.47
C THR A 70 -31.75 4.91 -5.35
N HIS A 71 -31.82 5.89 -4.44
CA HIS A 71 -31.02 5.98 -3.23
C HIS A 71 -31.90 6.39 -2.06
N ASP A 72 -32.04 5.50 -1.08
CA ASP A 72 -32.81 5.75 0.14
C ASP A 72 -31.90 5.68 1.37
N LEU A 73 -32.24 6.46 2.41
CA LEU A 73 -31.62 6.39 3.72
C LEU A 73 -32.60 5.70 4.68
N VAL A 74 -32.20 4.56 5.22
CA VAL A 74 -33.05 3.76 6.11
C VAL A 74 -32.47 3.77 7.51
N PRO A 75 -33.23 4.16 8.55
CA PRO A 75 -32.76 4.08 9.92
C PRO A 75 -32.27 2.68 10.27
N LEU A 76 -31.13 2.58 10.95
CA LEU A 76 -30.50 1.30 11.26
C LEU A 76 -31.43 0.37 12.05
N ALA A 77 -32.16 0.93 13.02
CA ALA A 77 -33.10 0.17 13.84
C ALA A 77 -34.21 -0.49 13.00
N ASP A 78 -34.76 0.25 12.03
CA ASP A 78 -35.83 -0.23 11.15
C ASP A 78 -35.33 -1.33 10.22
N LEU A 79 -34.13 -1.16 9.66
CA LEU A 79 -33.52 -2.18 8.82
C LEU A 79 -33.21 -3.45 9.62
N LEU A 80 -32.63 -3.33 10.81
CA LEU A 80 -32.34 -4.47 11.68
C LEU A 80 -33.59 -5.27 12.04
N ALA A 81 -34.74 -4.61 12.23
CA ALA A 81 -36.02 -5.26 12.48
C ALA A 81 -36.58 -5.98 11.25
N ALA A 82 -36.23 -5.54 10.03
CA ALA A 82 -36.70 -6.12 8.77
C ALA A 82 -35.79 -7.23 8.22
N LEU A 83 -34.50 -7.24 8.59
CA LEU A 83 -33.55 -8.23 8.11
C LEU A 83 -33.82 -9.63 8.68
N PRO A 84 -33.60 -10.71 7.90
CA PRO A 84 -33.80 -12.07 8.38
C PRO A 84 -32.78 -12.43 9.45
N ASP A 85 -33.23 -13.15 10.49
CA ASP A 85 -32.36 -13.68 11.56
C ASP A 85 -32.21 -15.21 11.50
N ALA A 86 -32.64 -15.81 10.38
CA ALA A 86 -32.53 -17.26 10.18
C ALA A 86 -31.05 -17.68 10.15
N PRO A 87 -30.70 -18.85 10.73
CA PRO A 87 -29.34 -19.37 10.64
C PRO A 87 -28.98 -19.66 9.19
N VAL A 88 -27.77 -19.26 8.79
CA VAL A 88 -27.20 -19.65 7.51
C VAL A 88 -26.81 -21.11 7.62
N ARG A 89 -27.37 -21.95 6.75
CA ARG A 89 -27.07 -23.39 6.71
C ARG A 89 -26.12 -23.66 5.55
N THR A 90 -25.17 -24.56 5.79
CA THR A 90 -24.22 -24.99 4.78
C THR A 90 -24.20 -26.50 4.64
N ALA A 91 -23.89 -26.97 3.43
CA ALA A 91 -23.81 -28.38 3.07
C ALA A 91 -22.41 -28.71 2.53
N GLY A 92 -22.03 -29.99 2.70
CA GLY A 92 -20.77 -30.51 2.16
C GLY A 92 -19.53 -30.15 3.00
N PRO A 93 -18.33 -30.42 2.47
CA PRO A 93 -17.08 -30.10 3.17
C PRO A 93 -16.89 -28.59 3.27
N THR A 94 -16.43 -28.14 4.44
CA THR A 94 -16.08 -26.74 4.71
C THR A 94 -14.63 -26.65 5.15
N GLY A 95 -13.90 -25.65 4.67
CA GLY A 95 -12.51 -25.44 5.05
C GLY A 95 -11.76 -24.54 4.08
N PHE A 96 -10.51 -24.25 4.41
CA PHE A 96 -9.61 -23.55 3.49
C PHE A 96 -9.28 -24.41 2.28
N ASP A 97 -9.26 -23.79 1.11
CA ASP A 97 -8.86 -24.44 -0.14
C ASP A 97 -7.35 -24.68 -0.25
N VAL A 98 -6.57 -23.94 0.54
CA VAL A 98 -5.15 -24.16 0.82
C VAL A 98 -4.99 -24.51 2.30
N SER A 99 -4.43 -25.69 2.58
CA SER A 99 -4.23 -26.16 3.95
C SER A 99 -3.31 -25.23 4.75
N ASP A 100 -3.36 -25.33 6.09
CA ASP A 100 -2.44 -24.57 6.96
C ASP A 100 -0.97 -24.92 6.67
N GLU A 101 -0.67 -26.18 6.33
CA GLU A 101 0.67 -26.65 5.96
C GLU A 101 1.14 -26.07 4.62
N ASP A 102 0.29 -26.12 3.59
CA ASP A 102 0.62 -25.58 2.27
C ASP A 102 0.76 -24.05 2.29
N TYR A 103 -0.08 -23.38 3.08
CA TYR A 103 0.04 -21.93 3.27
C TYR A 103 1.33 -21.58 4.00
N ALA A 104 1.68 -22.31 5.06
CA ALA A 104 2.96 -22.15 5.75
C ALA A 104 4.17 -22.36 4.83
N ALA A 105 4.12 -23.35 3.93
CA ALA A 105 5.17 -23.58 2.94
C ALA A 105 5.29 -22.40 1.96
N THR A 106 4.16 -21.84 1.50
CA THR A 106 4.13 -20.66 0.64
C THR A 106 4.72 -19.45 1.34
N VAL A 107 4.36 -19.21 2.60
CA VAL A 107 4.94 -18.14 3.43
C VAL A 107 6.47 -18.29 3.51
N SER A 108 6.97 -19.49 3.79
CA SER A 108 8.41 -19.74 3.86
C SER A 108 9.12 -19.45 2.52
N GLN A 109 8.50 -19.79 1.40
CA GLN A 109 9.06 -19.53 0.06
C GLN A 109 9.11 -18.04 -0.25
N VAL A 110 8.04 -17.30 0.00
CA VAL A 110 8.01 -15.84 -0.22
C VAL A 110 9.07 -15.13 0.62
N LEU A 111 9.24 -15.51 1.89
CA LEU A 111 10.27 -14.93 2.76
C LEU A 111 11.69 -15.18 2.23
N ALA A 112 11.99 -16.41 1.79
CA ALA A 112 13.32 -16.79 1.37
C ALA A 112 13.68 -16.30 -0.05
N ASP A 113 12.76 -16.47 -0.99
CA ASP A 113 13.02 -16.30 -2.41
C ASP A 113 12.54 -14.97 -2.97
N GLU A 114 11.57 -14.29 -2.35
CA GLU A 114 11.10 -12.99 -2.82
C GLU A 114 11.73 -11.88 -1.97
N ILE A 115 11.33 -11.76 -0.69
CA ILE A 115 11.85 -10.74 0.23
C ILE A 115 13.36 -10.91 0.41
N GLY A 116 13.78 -12.15 0.66
CA GLY A 116 15.18 -12.49 0.86
C GLY A 116 16.07 -12.19 -0.35
N ARG A 117 15.51 -12.12 -1.57
CA ARG A 117 16.25 -11.80 -2.81
C ARG A 117 16.06 -10.36 -3.29
N GLY A 118 15.40 -9.51 -2.49
CA GLY A 118 15.24 -8.10 -2.83
C GLY A 118 14.14 -7.81 -3.84
N GLU A 119 13.19 -8.72 -4.03
CA GLU A 119 12.02 -8.52 -4.89
C GLU A 119 11.04 -7.50 -4.29
N GLY A 120 11.10 -7.24 -2.98
CA GLY A 120 10.25 -6.27 -2.31
C GLY A 120 10.38 -6.31 -0.79
N ALA A 121 9.63 -5.44 -0.11
CA ALA A 121 9.62 -5.34 1.35
C ALA A 121 8.62 -6.32 1.98
N ASN A 122 7.47 -6.48 1.31
CA ASN A 122 6.32 -7.21 1.79
C ASN A 122 5.44 -7.71 0.64
N PHE A 123 4.71 -8.79 0.89
CA PHE A 123 3.75 -9.36 -0.06
C PHE A 123 2.55 -9.95 0.69
N VAL A 124 1.38 -9.97 0.05
CA VAL A 124 0.18 -10.61 0.59
C VAL A 124 -0.18 -11.75 -0.33
N ILE A 125 -0.27 -12.97 0.20
CA ILE A 125 -0.73 -14.15 -0.53
C ILE A 125 -2.05 -14.61 0.06
N HIS A 126 -3.04 -14.89 -0.80
CA HIS A 126 -4.39 -15.26 -0.37
C HIS A 126 -4.62 -16.78 -0.34
N ARG A 127 -5.57 -17.17 0.51
CA ARG A 127 -6.30 -18.44 0.46
C ARG A 127 -7.77 -18.17 0.73
N ALA A 128 -8.65 -19.14 0.50
CA ALA A 128 -10.09 -18.95 0.70
C ALA A 128 -10.71 -20.06 1.53
N PHE A 129 -11.47 -19.68 2.56
CA PHE A 129 -12.40 -20.61 3.19
C PHE A 129 -13.58 -20.83 2.26
N THR A 130 -13.96 -22.08 2.05
CA THR A 130 -15.02 -22.48 1.13
C THR A 130 -16.11 -23.25 1.84
N ALA A 131 -17.35 -23.04 1.41
CA ALA A 131 -18.50 -23.86 1.78
C ALA A 131 -19.58 -23.74 0.69
N ARG A 132 -20.69 -24.45 0.87
CA ARG A 132 -21.88 -24.29 0.04
C ARG A 132 -23.09 -23.96 0.90
N VAL A 133 -23.78 -22.87 0.60
CA VAL A 133 -24.99 -22.44 1.32
C VAL A 133 -26.20 -23.26 0.85
N GLU A 134 -27.05 -23.64 1.80
CA GLU A 134 -28.37 -24.22 1.52
C GLU A 134 -29.42 -23.12 1.39
N GLY A 135 -30.24 -23.17 0.32
CA GLY A 135 -31.31 -22.21 0.10
C GLY A 135 -30.86 -20.95 -0.64
N SER A 136 -31.47 -19.81 -0.33
CA SER A 136 -31.23 -18.55 -1.06
C SER A 136 -29.92 -17.87 -0.63
N PRO A 137 -28.97 -17.65 -1.56
CA PRO A 137 -27.74 -16.88 -1.28
C PRO A 137 -28.02 -15.46 -0.80
N VAL A 138 -29.07 -14.81 -1.33
CA VAL A 138 -29.49 -13.46 -0.92
C VAL A 138 -29.99 -13.46 0.52
N ALA A 139 -30.80 -14.43 0.91
CA ALA A 139 -31.29 -14.55 2.28
C ALA A 139 -30.14 -14.82 3.26
N ALA A 140 -29.19 -15.69 2.88
CA ALA A 140 -28.01 -15.97 3.67
C ALA A 140 -27.11 -14.73 3.83
N GLY A 141 -26.88 -13.99 2.74
CA GLY A 141 -26.16 -12.72 2.78
C GLY A 141 -26.83 -11.70 3.68
N LEU A 142 -28.15 -11.51 3.58
CA LEU A 142 -28.90 -10.57 4.43
C LEU A 142 -28.84 -10.96 5.92
N ALA A 143 -28.88 -12.26 6.24
CA ALA A 143 -28.72 -12.73 7.61
C ALA A 143 -27.30 -12.50 8.14
N ALA A 144 -26.27 -12.70 7.31
CA ALA A 144 -24.89 -12.38 7.68
C ALA A 144 -24.70 -10.86 7.86
N TYR A 145 -25.25 -10.04 6.96
CA TYR A 145 -25.22 -8.59 7.03
C TYR A 145 -25.86 -8.08 8.33
N ARG A 146 -27.00 -8.66 8.72
CA ARG A 146 -27.65 -8.37 10.01
C ARG A 146 -26.71 -8.59 11.19
N ARG A 147 -26.02 -9.74 11.23
CA ARG A 147 -25.09 -10.08 12.33
C ARG A 147 -23.89 -9.14 12.34
N LEU A 148 -23.32 -8.82 11.18
CA LEU A 148 -22.23 -7.84 11.09
C LEU A 148 -22.66 -6.46 11.61
N LEU A 149 -23.87 -6.00 11.31
CA LEU A 149 -24.38 -4.72 11.83
C LEU A 149 -24.53 -4.69 13.35
N LEU A 150 -24.75 -5.84 14.01
CA LEU A 150 -24.90 -5.96 15.46
C LEU A 150 -23.57 -6.16 16.17
N ASP A 151 -22.71 -7.01 15.61
CA ASP A 151 -21.55 -7.55 16.29
C ASP A 151 -20.25 -6.84 15.92
N GLU A 152 -20.13 -6.32 14.69
CA GLU A 152 -18.91 -5.66 14.21
C GLU A 152 -18.88 -4.16 14.55
N ARG A 153 -17.68 -3.63 14.84
CA ARG A 153 -17.45 -2.23 15.19
C ARG A 153 -16.20 -1.71 14.48
N GLY A 154 -16.13 -0.41 14.27
CA GLY A 154 -14.96 0.23 13.65
C GLY A 154 -14.73 -0.13 12.18
N ALA A 155 -15.66 -0.83 11.53
CA ALA A 155 -15.61 -1.04 10.09
C ALA A 155 -15.82 0.29 9.36
N TYR A 156 -14.97 0.59 8.37
CA TYR A 156 -15.17 1.73 7.47
C TYR A 156 -16.50 1.59 6.72
N TRP A 157 -16.74 0.42 6.14
CA TRP A 157 -18.01 0.04 5.53
C TRP A 157 -18.47 -1.32 6.03
N THR A 158 -19.72 -1.41 6.49
CA THR A 158 -20.47 -2.68 6.57
C THR A 158 -21.44 -2.72 5.40
N PHE A 159 -21.34 -3.73 4.55
CA PHE A 159 -22.05 -3.75 3.27
C PHE A 159 -22.63 -5.11 2.89
N LEU A 160 -23.65 -5.06 2.04
CA LEU A 160 -24.12 -6.15 1.20
C LEU A 160 -24.42 -5.64 -0.19
N VAL A 161 -23.86 -6.27 -1.22
CA VAL A 161 -24.11 -5.95 -2.63
C VAL A 161 -24.64 -7.20 -3.32
N HIS A 162 -25.85 -7.11 -3.86
CA HIS A 162 -26.46 -8.15 -4.69
C HIS A 162 -26.47 -7.67 -6.14
N THR A 163 -25.72 -8.35 -7.02
CA THR A 163 -25.59 -7.94 -8.43
C THR A 163 -26.57 -8.64 -9.36
N GLY A 164 -27.40 -9.55 -8.83
CA GLY A 164 -28.26 -10.45 -9.59
C GLY A 164 -27.60 -11.79 -9.93
N THR A 165 -26.26 -11.83 -10.03
CA THR A 165 -25.48 -13.06 -10.28
C THR A 165 -24.72 -13.55 -9.05
N ARG A 166 -24.45 -12.65 -8.09
CA ARG A 166 -23.76 -12.96 -6.84
C ARG A 166 -24.17 -12.00 -5.72
N VAL A 167 -23.80 -12.37 -4.50
CA VAL A 167 -23.91 -11.53 -3.29
C VAL A 167 -22.52 -11.37 -2.69
N ILE A 168 -22.13 -10.14 -2.38
CA ILE A 168 -20.91 -9.84 -1.64
C ILE A 168 -21.32 -9.17 -0.34
N VAL A 169 -20.96 -9.75 0.80
CA VAL A 169 -21.29 -9.24 2.14
C VAL A 169 -20.04 -9.14 2.98
N GLY A 170 -19.86 -8.06 3.72
CA GLY A 170 -18.64 -7.87 4.50
C GLY A 170 -18.65 -6.65 5.41
N ALA A 171 -17.60 -6.56 6.21
CA ALA A 171 -17.33 -5.42 7.08
C ALA A 171 -15.85 -5.04 6.94
N SER A 172 -15.56 -4.18 5.97
CA SER A 172 -14.18 -3.78 5.67
C SER A 172 -13.72 -2.69 6.64
N PRO A 173 -12.58 -2.86 7.32
CA PRO A 173 -12.03 -1.83 8.20
C PRO A 173 -11.38 -0.69 7.43
N GLU A 174 -11.04 -0.89 6.15
CA GLU A 174 -10.02 -0.11 5.47
C GLU A 174 -10.56 0.57 4.23
N ARG A 175 -10.35 1.89 4.19
CA ARG A 175 -10.58 2.71 3.01
C ARG A 175 -9.46 2.47 2.01
N HIS A 176 -9.82 2.10 0.79
CA HIS A 176 -8.86 2.08 -0.31
C HIS A 176 -8.50 3.51 -0.71
N VAL A 177 -9.51 4.26 -1.16
CA VAL A 177 -9.38 5.67 -1.54
C VAL A 177 -10.74 6.35 -1.46
N SER A 178 -10.76 7.62 -1.07
CA SER A 178 -11.94 8.47 -1.21
C SER A 178 -11.56 9.82 -1.79
N VAL A 179 -12.47 10.45 -2.52
CA VAL A 179 -12.35 11.82 -3.01
C VAL A 179 -13.60 12.60 -2.60
N GLU A 180 -13.40 13.66 -1.82
CA GLU A 180 -14.44 14.59 -1.42
C GLU A 180 -13.85 16.01 -1.38
N ASP A 181 -14.54 17.02 -1.92
CA ASP A 181 -14.01 18.40 -2.01
C ASP A 181 -12.62 18.49 -2.71
N GLY A 182 -12.32 17.58 -3.64
CA GLY A 182 -10.97 17.49 -4.25
C GLY A 182 -9.87 17.08 -3.28
N LEU A 183 -10.22 16.57 -2.10
CA LEU A 183 -9.32 15.94 -1.14
C LEU A 183 -9.35 14.42 -1.36
N VAL A 184 -8.25 13.86 -1.85
CA VAL A 184 -8.03 12.42 -1.90
C VAL A 184 -7.53 11.93 -0.54
N MET A 185 -8.09 10.83 -0.04
CA MET A 185 -7.70 10.24 1.24
C MET A 185 -7.48 8.73 1.12
N MET A 186 -6.47 8.23 1.83
CA MET A 186 -6.14 6.81 2.00
C MET A 186 -5.87 6.52 3.48
N ASN A 187 -5.97 5.27 3.91
CA ASN A 187 -5.91 4.91 5.32
C ASN A 187 -5.04 3.66 5.50
N PRO A 188 -3.71 3.83 5.59
CA PRO A 188 -2.82 2.72 5.86
C PRO A 188 -3.06 2.19 7.27
N ILE A 189 -3.46 0.92 7.35
CA ILE A 189 -3.73 0.19 8.60
C ILE A 189 -2.76 -0.98 8.71
N SER A 190 -2.00 -1.03 9.80
CA SER A 190 -1.20 -2.20 10.14
C SER A 190 -0.92 -2.27 11.65
N GLY A 191 -0.43 -3.42 12.07
CA GLY A 191 -0.32 -3.82 13.47
C GLY A 191 -1.67 -4.26 14.05
N THR A 192 -1.68 -5.36 14.80
CA THR A 192 -2.93 -5.96 15.30
C THR A 192 -2.84 -6.36 16.78
N HIS A 193 -3.49 -5.58 17.64
CA HIS A 193 -3.72 -5.94 19.02
C HIS A 193 -4.93 -6.86 19.16
N ARG A 194 -4.71 -8.14 19.46
CA ARG A 194 -5.80 -9.12 19.67
C ARG A 194 -6.39 -8.98 21.07
N HIS A 195 -7.70 -8.70 21.16
CA HIS A 195 -8.38 -8.57 22.45
C HIS A 195 -8.39 -9.92 23.21
N GLY A 196 -8.03 -9.88 24.49
CA GLY A 196 -7.98 -11.07 25.35
C GLY A 196 -6.81 -12.00 25.07
N SER A 197 -5.79 -11.55 24.33
CA SER A 197 -4.53 -12.30 24.10
C SER A 197 -3.61 -12.34 25.34
N GLY A 198 -3.85 -11.49 26.33
CA GLY A 198 -3.02 -11.35 27.52
C GLY A 198 -1.89 -10.32 27.38
N VAL A 199 -1.61 -9.86 26.15
CA VAL A 199 -0.73 -8.72 25.89
C VAL A 199 -1.48 -7.43 26.23
N ASP A 200 -0.81 -6.47 26.87
CA ASP A 200 -1.41 -5.16 27.17
C ASP A 200 -1.38 -4.24 25.94
N LEU A 201 -2.34 -3.30 25.84
CA LEU A 201 -2.40 -2.36 24.71
C LEU A 201 -1.16 -1.46 24.65
N LEU A 202 -0.63 -0.99 25.79
CA LEU A 202 0.54 -0.12 25.82
C LEU A 202 1.80 -0.88 25.41
N GLU A 203 1.90 -2.17 25.78
CA GLU A 203 2.97 -3.06 25.31
C GLU A 203 2.93 -3.21 23.78
N PHE A 204 1.75 -3.46 23.21
CA PHE A 204 1.56 -3.48 21.75
C PHE A 204 1.93 -2.15 21.10
N LEU A 205 1.55 -1.01 21.69
CA LEU A 205 1.84 0.31 21.12
C LEU A 205 3.33 0.67 21.17
N ALA A 206 4.08 0.08 22.10
CA ALA A 206 5.52 0.26 22.23
C ALA A 206 6.34 -0.80 21.46
N ASP A 207 5.72 -1.82 20.88
CA ASP A 207 6.41 -2.90 20.16
C ASP A 207 7.07 -2.36 18.87
N PRO A 208 8.42 -2.39 18.76
CA PRO A 208 9.13 -1.94 17.56
C PRO A 208 8.70 -2.69 16.29
N LYS A 209 8.32 -3.96 16.39
CA LYS A 209 7.85 -4.76 15.25
C LYS A 209 6.56 -4.14 14.68
N GLU A 210 5.58 -3.87 15.53
CA GLU A 210 4.28 -3.34 15.14
C GLU A 210 4.39 -1.89 14.65
N ILE A 211 5.34 -1.12 15.21
CA ILE A 211 5.69 0.24 14.73
C ILE A 211 6.29 0.19 13.32
N ASP A 212 7.31 -0.66 13.11
CA ASP A 212 7.97 -0.82 11.81
C ASP A 212 6.99 -1.30 10.72
N GLU A 213 6.09 -2.24 11.06
CA GLU A 213 5.04 -2.71 10.15
C GLU A 213 4.08 -1.59 9.72
N LEU A 214 3.72 -0.68 10.63
CA LEU A 214 2.89 0.48 10.30
C LEU A 214 3.62 1.49 9.41
N TYR A 215 4.89 1.79 9.70
CA TYR A 215 5.65 2.73 8.87
C TYR A 215 5.91 2.20 7.47
N MET A 216 6.10 0.90 7.33
CA MET A 216 6.27 0.27 6.03
C MET A 216 5.04 0.49 5.14
N VAL A 217 3.83 0.17 5.64
CA VAL A 217 2.60 0.41 4.85
C VAL A 217 2.30 1.90 4.66
N LEU A 218 2.70 2.75 5.61
CA LEU A 218 2.59 4.20 5.47
C LEU A 218 3.39 4.70 4.26
N ASP A 219 4.65 4.31 4.12
CA ASP A 219 5.47 4.69 2.97
C ASP A 219 4.86 4.16 1.66
N GLU A 220 4.35 2.92 1.67
CA GLU A 220 3.78 2.29 0.48
C GLU A 220 2.54 3.02 -0.03
N GLU A 221 1.63 3.38 0.87
CA GLU A 221 0.46 4.19 0.49
C GLU A 221 0.84 5.64 0.20
N LEU A 222 1.92 6.16 0.78
CA LEU A 222 2.43 7.49 0.45
C LEU A 222 2.99 7.55 -0.97
N LYS A 223 3.60 6.46 -1.49
CA LYS A 223 3.97 6.34 -2.91
C LYS A 223 2.74 6.43 -3.82
N MET A 224 1.66 5.75 -3.42
CA MET A 224 0.39 5.78 -4.15
C MET A 224 -0.24 7.18 -4.11
N MET A 225 -0.29 7.79 -2.93
CA MET A 225 -0.74 9.17 -2.73
C MET A 225 0.08 10.17 -3.55
N ALA A 226 1.41 10.02 -3.60
CA ALA A 226 2.30 10.84 -4.42
C ALA A 226 2.00 10.72 -5.93
N THR A 227 1.41 9.62 -6.37
CA THR A 227 1.02 9.43 -7.77
C THR A 227 -0.24 10.21 -8.11
N VAL A 228 -1.20 10.34 -7.19
CA VAL A 228 -2.51 10.96 -7.44
C VAL A 228 -2.65 12.38 -6.91
N ALA A 229 -1.96 12.75 -5.85
CA ALA A 229 -2.00 14.09 -5.26
C ALA A 229 -1.01 15.04 -5.94
N GLU A 230 -1.46 16.26 -6.23
CA GLU A 230 -0.70 17.25 -7.00
C GLU A 230 0.51 17.79 -6.25
N THR A 231 0.39 17.93 -4.92
CA THR A 231 1.42 18.47 -4.03
C THR A 231 1.99 17.40 -3.07
N GLY A 232 1.73 16.13 -3.37
CA GLY A 232 2.02 15.00 -2.47
C GLY A 232 0.96 14.83 -1.39
N GLY A 233 1.16 13.81 -0.56
CA GLY A 233 0.28 13.49 0.58
C GLY A 233 0.77 14.10 1.88
N GLN A 234 -0.16 14.53 2.73
CA GLN A 234 0.09 14.82 4.14
C GLN A 234 -0.27 13.59 4.98
N VAL A 235 0.57 13.29 5.96
CA VAL A 235 0.40 12.22 6.94
C VAL A 235 -0.24 12.80 8.20
N VAL A 236 -1.37 12.23 8.61
CA VAL A 236 -2.11 12.59 9.82
C VAL A 236 -2.29 11.34 10.69
N GLY A 237 -2.08 11.46 12.00
CA GLY A 237 -2.12 10.34 12.94
C GLY A 237 -0.78 10.15 13.67
N PRO A 238 -0.46 8.94 14.19
CA PRO A 238 -1.26 7.74 14.09
C PRO A 238 -2.45 7.76 15.06
N SER A 239 -3.43 6.89 14.85
CA SER A 239 -4.62 6.73 15.69
C SER A 239 -4.93 5.24 15.94
N LEU A 240 -5.80 4.97 16.92
CA LEU A 240 -6.32 3.62 17.13
C LEU A 240 -7.58 3.40 16.28
N LYS A 241 -7.61 2.25 15.63
CA LYS A 241 -8.79 1.71 14.94
C LYS A 241 -9.35 0.55 15.76
N GLU A 242 -10.27 0.86 16.67
CA GLU A 242 -10.85 -0.11 17.59
C GLU A 242 -12.00 -0.90 16.92
N MET A 243 -11.79 -2.20 16.72
CA MET A 243 -12.79 -3.12 16.18
C MET A 243 -13.39 -4.02 17.29
N ALA A 244 -14.36 -4.86 16.95
CA ALA A 244 -15.04 -5.70 17.94
C ALA A 244 -14.10 -6.67 18.69
N HIS A 245 -13.09 -7.22 17.99
CA HIS A 245 -12.24 -8.29 18.52
C HIS A 245 -10.74 -7.97 18.52
N LEU A 246 -10.37 -6.83 17.94
CA LEU A 246 -8.99 -6.41 17.78
C LEU A 246 -8.93 -4.89 17.66
N THR A 247 -7.76 -4.32 17.89
CA THR A 247 -7.46 -2.91 17.68
C THR A 247 -6.27 -2.81 16.74
N HIS A 248 -6.38 -1.97 15.70
CA HIS A 248 -5.27 -1.66 14.81
C HIS A 248 -4.69 -0.28 15.12
N THR A 249 -3.48 -0.03 14.62
CA THR A 249 -2.94 1.33 14.47
C THR A 249 -3.05 1.77 13.03
N GLU A 250 -3.32 3.05 12.82
CA GLU A 250 -3.53 3.58 11.49
C GLU A 250 -2.99 5.00 11.34
N TYR A 251 -2.66 5.36 10.10
CA TYR A 251 -2.52 6.75 9.67
C TYR A 251 -3.63 7.10 8.68
N LEU A 252 -3.81 8.40 8.45
CA LEU A 252 -4.59 8.95 7.36
C LEU A 252 -3.64 9.71 6.43
N LEU A 253 -3.72 9.42 5.14
CA LEU A 253 -3.06 10.20 4.11
C LEU A 253 -4.09 11.12 3.46
N ALA A 254 -3.74 12.38 3.25
CA ALA A 254 -4.62 13.35 2.60
C ALA A 254 -3.86 14.19 1.56
N GLY A 255 -4.43 14.42 0.40
CA GLY A 255 -3.80 15.25 -0.64
C GLY A 255 -4.84 15.93 -1.53
N ARG A 256 -4.46 17.05 -2.15
CA ARG A 256 -5.34 17.71 -3.14
C ARG A 256 -5.18 17.07 -4.51
N CYS A 257 -6.29 16.86 -5.20
CA CYS A 257 -6.34 16.24 -6.52
C CYS A 257 -7.49 16.83 -7.35
N THR A 258 -7.22 17.14 -8.61
CA THR A 258 -8.23 17.57 -9.60
C THR A 258 -8.51 16.52 -10.68
N ARG A 259 -7.91 15.33 -10.59
CA ARG A 259 -8.11 14.24 -11.56
C ARG A 259 -9.53 13.70 -11.53
N ASP A 260 -9.95 13.10 -12.64
CA ASP A 260 -11.19 12.33 -12.67
C ASP A 260 -11.11 11.19 -11.65
N VAL A 261 -12.19 10.97 -10.89
CA VAL A 261 -12.24 9.93 -9.85
C VAL A 261 -11.99 8.52 -10.39
N ARG A 262 -12.24 8.26 -11.68
CA ARG A 262 -11.93 7.00 -12.35
C ARG A 262 -10.43 6.84 -12.57
N ASP A 263 -9.73 7.94 -12.87
CA ASP A 263 -8.27 7.95 -12.96
C ASP A 263 -7.64 7.77 -11.58
N VAL A 264 -8.17 8.45 -10.55
CA VAL A 264 -7.74 8.21 -9.16
C VAL A 264 -7.88 6.73 -8.82
N LEU A 265 -9.06 6.15 -9.05
CA LEU A 265 -9.32 4.74 -8.80
C LEU A 265 -8.37 3.81 -9.58
N ARG A 266 -8.10 4.09 -10.86
CA ARG A 266 -7.19 3.30 -11.69
C ARG A 266 -5.75 3.34 -11.16
N GLU A 267 -5.24 4.53 -10.87
CA GLU A 267 -3.85 4.69 -10.41
C GLU A 267 -3.61 4.14 -9.00
N THR A 268 -4.68 3.99 -8.20
CA THR A 268 -4.58 3.43 -6.84
C THR A 268 -4.80 1.92 -6.80
N MET A 269 -5.24 1.26 -7.87
CA MET A 269 -5.37 -0.21 -7.86
C MET A 269 -4.01 -0.88 -7.55
N PHE A 270 -3.89 -1.78 -6.57
CA PHE A 270 -4.72 -1.86 -5.35
C PHE A 270 -3.83 -1.57 -4.13
N ALA A 271 -4.46 -1.40 -2.97
CA ALA A 271 -3.74 -1.03 -1.75
C ALA A 271 -2.59 -2.02 -1.43
N PRO A 272 -1.40 -1.52 -1.06
CA PRO A 272 -0.25 -2.34 -0.70
C PRO A 272 -0.53 -3.30 0.46
N THR A 273 -1.43 -2.93 1.37
CA THR A 273 -1.90 -3.74 2.51
C THR A 273 -2.57 -5.06 2.11
N VAL A 274 -3.00 -5.20 0.85
CA VAL A 274 -3.60 -6.42 0.29
C VAL A 274 -2.85 -6.97 -0.92
N THR A 275 -1.72 -6.36 -1.31
CA THR A 275 -0.86 -6.83 -2.41
C THR A 275 0.59 -6.99 -1.99
N GLY A 276 1.24 -5.92 -1.56
CA GLY A 276 2.68 -5.80 -1.30
C GLY A 276 3.34 -4.62 -2.01
N SER A 277 4.65 -4.50 -1.84
CA SER A 277 5.46 -3.40 -2.36
C SER A 277 6.87 -3.84 -2.80
N PRO A 278 7.38 -3.32 -3.94
CA PRO A 278 6.72 -2.38 -4.87
C PRO A 278 5.54 -3.01 -5.62
N ILE A 279 4.47 -2.23 -5.86
CA ILE A 279 3.16 -2.75 -6.29
C ILE A 279 3.21 -3.58 -7.59
N GLU A 280 3.95 -3.10 -8.60
CA GLU A 280 4.06 -3.80 -9.87
C GLU A 280 4.73 -5.17 -9.69
N ASN A 281 5.82 -5.23 -8.91
CA ASN A 281 6.48 -6.50 -8.65
C ASN A 281 5.68 -7.40 -7.70
N ALA A 282 4.93 -6.82 -6.75
CA ALA A 282 4.02 -7.57 -5.89
C ALA A 282 2.95 -8.29 -6.71
N CYS A 283 2.40 -7.66 -7.74
CA CYS A 283 1.51 -8.31 -8.72
C CYS A 283 2.17 -9.52 -9.40
N ARG A 284 3.46 -9.42 -9.78
CA ARG A 284 4.21 -10.55 -10.35
C ARG A 284 4.44 -11.67 -9.35
N VAL A 285 4.78 -11.34 -8.09
CA VAL A 285 4.95 -12.31 -7.00
C VAL A 285 3.64 -13.04 -6.73
N ILE A 286 2.54 -12.30 -6.62
CA ILE A 286 1.19 -12.86 -6.45
C ILE A 286 0.88 -13.86 -7.57
N ALA A 287 1.13 -13.48 -8.83
CA ALA A 287 0.90 -14.37 -9.98
C ALA A 287 1.79 -15.63 -9.99
N ARG A 288 2.98 -15.60 -9.38
CA ARG A 288 3.86 -16.77 -9.23
C ARG A 288 3.36 -17.75 -8.18
N HIS A 289 2.84 -17.25 -7.06
CA HIS A 289 2.51 -18.06 -5.88
C HIS A 289 1.03 -18.47 -5.80
N GLU A 290 0.13 -17.71 -6.43
CA GLU A 290 -1.30 -17.99 -6.41
C GLU A 290 -1.74 -18.81 -7.65
N ARG A 291 -2.31 -19.99 -7.41
CA ARG A 291 -2.78 -20.88 -8.50
C ARG A 291 -4.14 -20.49 -9.09
N ARG A 292 -4.85 -19.56 -8.45
CA ARG A 292 -6.21 -19.14 -8.80
C ARG A 292 -6.30 -17.62 -8.70
N GLY A 293 -7.11 -17.01 -9.55
CA GLY A 293 -7.41 -15.59 -9.45
C GLY A 293 -8.14 -15.25 -8.15
N ARG A 294 -7.94 -14.00 -7.71
CA ARG A 294 -8.48 -13.44 -6.46
C ARG A 294 -9.95 -13.10 -6.55
N ARG A 295 -10.57 -13.16 -7.73
CA ARG A 295 -11.92 -12.67 -8.00
C ARG A 295 -12.02 -11.21 -7.55
N TYR A 296 -12.80 -10.93 -6.50
CA TYR A 296 -12.93 -9.60 -5.92
C TYR A 296 -12.10 -9.37 -4.65
N TYR A 297 -11.40 -10.38 -4.11
CA TYR A 297 -10.49 -10.18 -2.99
C TYR A 297 -9.39 -9.18 -3.37
N ALA A 298 -9.04 -8.28 -2.45
CA ALA A 298 -8.11 -7.16 -2.67
C ALA A 298 -8.59 -6.11 -3.70
N GLY A 299 -9.70 -6.34 -4.39
CA GLY A 299 -10.39 -5.35 -5.20
C GLY A 299 -11.11 -4.31 -4.33
N VAL A 300 -12.05 -3.57 -4.91
CA VAL A 300 -12.80 -2.55 -4.16
C VAL A 300 -14.29 -2.54 -4.50
N LEU A 301 -15.10 -2.07 -3.56
CA LEU A 301 -16.36 -1.42 -3.92
C LEU A 301 -16.04 0.05 -4.17
N ALA A 302 -16.58 0.66 -5.22
CA ALA A 302 -16.35 2.08 -5.50
C ALA A 302 -17.69 2.78 -5.73
N LEU A 303 -18.08 3.64 -4.80
CA LEU A 303 -19.24 4.51 -4.95
C LEU A 303 -18.79 5.83 -5.58
N LEU A 304 -19.22 6.06 -6.81
CA LEU A 304 -18.95 7.28 -7.56
C LEU A 304 -20.20 8.16 -7.56
N GLY A 305 -20.03 9.45 -7.32
CA GLY A 305 -21.13 10.40 -7.28
C GLY A 305 -20.72 11.83 -7.62
N HIS A 306 -21.64 12.75 -7.34
CA HIS A 306 -21.34 14.18 -7.27
C HIS A 306 -21.85 14.72 -5.93
N ASP A 307 -21.13 15.69 -5.35
CA ASP A 307 -21.61 16.45 -4.20
C ASP A 307 -22.66 17.50 -4.62
N ALA A 308 -23.17 18.25 -3.63
CA ALA A 308 -24.18 19.28 -3.86
C ALA A 308 -23.70 20.44 -4.76
N GLN A 309 -22.39 20.60 -4.92
CA GLN A 309 -21.75 21.60 -5.78
C GLN A 309 -21.42 21.04 -7.18
N GLY A 310 -21.78 19.78 -7.45
CA GLY A 310 -21.52 19.12 -8.73
C GLY A 310 -20.09 18.61 -8.89
N ARG A 311 -19.30 18.55 -7.81
CA ARG A 311 -17.93 18.01 -7.86
C ARG A 311 -17.96 16.50 -7.71
N GLN A 312 -17.09 15.80 -8.44
CA GLN A 312 -17.02 14.35 -8.40
C GLN A 312 -16.66 13.84 -7.00
N THR A 313 -17.29 12.75 -6.58
CA THR A 313 -16.98 12.07 -5.31
C THR A 313 -16.65 10.61 -5.56
N LEU A 314 -15.77 10.08 -4.71
CA LEU A 314 -15.40 8.66 -4.67
C LEU A 314 -15.35 8.20 -3.21
N ASP A 315 -15.94 7.06 -2.91
CA ASP A 315 -15.83 6.40 -1.61
C ASP A 315 -15.66 4.90 -1.88
N ALA A 316 -14.45 4.39 -1.64
CA ALA A 316 -14.09 3.03 -1.99
C ALA A 316 -13.42 2.28 -0.83
N PRO A 317 -14.10 1.33 -0.16
CA PRO A 317 -13.46 0.38 0.74
C PRO A 317 -12.74 -0.73 -0.01
N ILE A 318 -11.70 -1.30 0.61
CA ILE A 318 -11.06 -2.53 0.12
C ILE A 318 -12.00 -3.72 0.34
N LEU A 319 -12.09 -4.64 -0.62
CA LEU A 319 -12.83 -5.90 -0.50
C LEU A 319 -12.03 -6.96 0.27
N ILE A 320 -11.98 -6.77 1.59
CA ILE A 320 -11.49 -7.72 2.59
C ILE A 320 -12.54 -7.92 3.69
N ARG A 321 -12.35 -8.96 4.53
CA ARG A 321 -13.30 -9.32 5.61
C ARG A 321 -14.72 -9.49 5.05
N SER A 322 -14.79 -10.09 3.87
CA SER A 322 -15.99 -10.23 3.06
C SER A 322 -16.15 -11.66 2.58
N ALA A 323 -17.38 -11.99 2.20
CA ALA A 323 -17.74 -13.25 1.60
C ALA A 323 -18.40 -12.99 0.25
N GLU A 324 -18.07 -13.84 -0.73
CA GLU A 324 -18.75 -13.92 -2.02
C GLU A 324 -19.64 -15.17 -2.05
N LEU A 325 -20.90 -15.00 -2.43
CA LEU A 325 -21.87 -16.08 -2.66
C LEU A 325 -22.33 -16.05 -4.12
N THR A 326 -22.18 -17.16 -4.85
CA THR A 326 -22.74 -17.27 -6.20
C THR A 326 -24.23 -17.60 -6.16
N ALA A 327 -24.92 -17.45 -7.30
CA ALA A 327 -26.33 -17.84 -7.44
C ALA A 327 -26.56 -19.35 -7.14
N GLU A 328 -25.56 -20.19 -7.38
CA GLU A 328 -25.59 -21.65 -7.16
C GLU A 328 -25.35 -22.06 -5.69
N GLY A 329 -25.03 -21.08 -4.84
CA GLY A 329 -24.80 -21.24 -3.41
C GLY A 329 -23.33 -21.47 -3.02
N ASP A 330 -22.37 -21.34 -3.96
CA ASP A 330 -20.96 -21.46 -3.61
C ASP A 330 -20.52 -20.24 -2.79
N LEU A 331 -19.97 -20.49 -1.60
CA LEU A 331 -19.52 -19.48 -0.66
C LEU A 331 -18.00 -19.47 -0.57
N ARG A 332 -17.41 -18.27 -0.66
CA ARG A 332 -15.97 -18.05 -0.50
C ARG A 332 -15.71 -16.91 0.47
N VAL A 333 -14.80 -17.13 1.41
CA VAL A 333 -14.26 -16.10 2.31
C VAL A 333 -12.75 -16.04 2.08
N PRO A 334 -12.30 -15.18 1.13
CA PRO A 334 -10.88 -15.00 0.86
C PRO A 334 -10.19 -14.20 1.97
N VAL A 335 -8.96 -14.57 2.27
CA VAL A 335 -8.14 -13.94 3.32
C VAL A 335 -6.66 -14.12 3.01
N GLY A 336 -5.85 -13.16 3.46
CA GLY A 336 -4.39 -13.21 3.40
C GLY A 336 -3.79 -12.53 4.62
N ALA A 337 -2.47 -12.64 4.73
CA ALA A 337 -1.67 -11.93 5.74
C ALA A 337 -0.48 -11.26 5.06
N THR A 338 -0.03 -10.14 5.64
CA THR A 338 1.08 -9.36 5.10
C THR A 338 2.39 -10.00 5.54
N LEU A 339 3.09 -10.57 4.57
CA LEU A 339 4.36 -11.26 4.80
C LEU A 339 5.48 -10.23 4.82
N VAL A 340 6.20 -10.16 5.93
CA VAL A 340 7.36 -9.26 6.14
C VAL A 340 8.57 -10.07 6.58
N ARG A 341 9.77 -9.47 6.54
CA ARG A 341 11.04 -10.17 6.88
C ARG A 341 11.05 -10.89 8.25
N HIS A 342 10.23 -10.44 9.20
CA HIS A 342 10.11 -11.00 10.55
C HIS A 342 8.89 -11.91 10.74
N SER A 343 8.11 -12.16 9.69
CA SER A 343 6.97 -13.06 9.73
C SER A 343 7.38 -14.48 10.10
N THR A 344 6.50 -15.17 10.81
CA THR A 344 6.63 -16.60 11.11
C THR A 344 5.50 -17.36 10.47
N THR A 345 5.79 -18.51 9.87
CA THR A 345 4.77 -19.31 9.15
C THR A 345 3.54 -19.61 10.02
N ALA A 346 3.76 -19.97 11.29
CA ALA A 346 2.69 -20.22 12.25
C ALA A 346 1.87 -18.96 12.59
N GLY A 347 2.55 -17.81 12.74
CA GLY A 347 1.90 -16.52 12.99
C GLY A 347 0.98 -16.11 11.83
N GLU A 348 1.46 -16.22 10.60
CA GLU A 348 0.70 -15.83 9.41
C GLU A 348 -0.50 -16.75 9.15
N VAL A 349 -0.35 -18.06 9.38
CA VAL A 349 -1.48 -19.00 9.35
C VAL A 349 -2.53 -18.58 10.39
N ALA A 350 -2.14 -18.36 11.64
CA ALA A 350 -3.06 -17.97 12.71
C ALA A 350 -3.75 -16.64 12.41
N GLU A 351 -3.05 -15.70 11.77
CA GLU A 351 -3.60 -14.41 11.35
C GLU A 351 -4.70 -14.55 10.31
N THR A 352 -4.55 -15.42 9.31
CA THR A 352 -5.63 -15.66 8.33
C THR A 352 -6.90 -16.20 8.97
N HIS A 353 -6.78 -17.10 9.96
CA HIS A 353 -7.93 -17.58 10.75
C HIS A 353 -8.57 -16.43 11.54
N ALA A 354 -7.77 -15.61 12.22
CA ALA A 354 -8.26 -14.48 13.00
C ALA A 354 -8.98 -13.42 12.13
N LYS A 355 -8.42 -13.10 10.96
CA LYS A 355 -9.01 -12.14 10.00
C LYS A 355 -10.30 -12.67 9.37
N ALA A 356 -10.44 -13.97 9.15
CA ALA A 356 -11.65 -14.58 8.60
C ALA A 356 -12.76 -14.82 9.65
N ALA A 357 -12.40 -14.91 10.94
CA ALA A 357 -13.31 -15.33 12.00
C ALA A 357 -14.61 -14.51 12.10
N GLY A 358 -14.54 -13.19 11.96
CA GLY A 358 -15.72 -12.30 12.08
C GLY A 358 -16.78 -12.59 11.03
N ILE A 359 -16.38 -12.64 9.75
CA ILE A 359 -17.30 -12.95 8.64
C ILE A 359 -17.77 -14.42 8.67
N LEU A 360 -16.90 -15.36 9.05
CA LEU A 360 -17.28 -16.77 9.22
C LEU A 360 -18.33 -16.94 10.34
N ALA A 361 -18.21 -16.18 11.43
CA ALA A 361 -19.18 -16.19 12.53
C ALA A 361 -20.53 -15.61 12.09
N ALA A 362 -20.52 -14.50 11.34
CA ALA A 362 -21.74 -13.92 10.77
C ALA A 362 -22.47 -14.89 9.81
N LEU A 363 -21.72 -15.78 9.16
CA LEU A 363 -22.23 -16.85 8.30
C LEU A 363 -22.54 -18.16 9.05
N GLY A 364 -22.39 -18.19 10.38
CA GLY A 364 -22.66 -19.38 11.20
C GLY A 364 -21.70 -20.56 10.97
N LEU A 365 -20.55 -20.32 10.33
CA LEU A 365 -19.55 -21.35 10.02
C LEU A 365 -18.59 -21.62 11.19
N VAL A 366 -18.43 -20.63 12.07
CA VAL A 366 -17.68 -20.76 13.32
C VAL A 366 -18.50 -20.14 14.46
N PRO A 367 -18.30 -20.56 15.72
CA PRO A 367 -18.97 -19.95 16.85
C PRO A 367 -18.67 -18.44 16.93
N PRO A 368 -19.66 -17.59 17.25
CA PRO A 368 -19.41 -16.19 17.52
C PRO A 368 -18.51 -16.07 18.76
N ARG A 369 -17.54 -15.17 18.69
CA ARG A 369 -16.65 -14.91 19.82
C ARG A 369 -17.42 -14.07 20.84
N SER A 370 -17.67 -14.61 22.03
CA SER A 370 -18.38 -13.86 23.07
C SER A 370 -17.55 -12.66 23.54
N VAL A 371 -18.03 -11.45 23.26
CA VAL A 371 -17.48 -10.22 23.84
C VAL A 371 -18.34 -9.88 25.05
N LYS A 372 -17.77 -10.00 26.26
CA LYS A 372 -18.46 -9.57 27.48
C LYS A 372 -18.29 -8.08 27.67
N GLY A 373 -19.38 -7.33 27.54
CA GLY A 373 -19.44 -5.88 27.79
C GLY A 373 -19.16 -5.02 26.56
N ALA A 374 -19.58 -3.76 26.61
CA ALA A 374 -19.20 -2.78 25.59
C ALA A 374 -17.71 -2.45 25.77
N PRO A 375 -16.87 -2.55 24.73
CA PRO A 375 -15.49 -2.11 24.82
C PRO A 375 -15.49 -0.60 25.15
N VAL A 376 -14.73 -0.23 26.18
CA VAL A 376 -14.46 1.17 26.51
C VAL A 376 -13.34 1.62 25.60
N SER A 377 -13.60 2.63 24.77
CA SER A 377 -12.57 3.18 23.89
C SER A 377 -11.39 3.68 24.72
N ARG A 378 -10.18 3.24 24.35
CA ARG A 378 -8.92 3.72 24.95
C ARG A 378 -8.22 4.77 24.08
N ALA A 379 -8.81 5.17 22.96
CA ALA A 379 -8.22 6.17 22.06
C ALA A 379 -8.00 7.55 22.72
N ALA A 380 -8.80 7.89 23.74
CA ALA A 380 -8.67 9.13 24.51
C ALA A 380 -7.78 9.00 25.77
N ASP A 381 -7.18 7.83 26.01
CA ASP A 381 -6.26 7.61 27.14
C ASP A 381 -4.97 8.44 26.93
N PRO A 382 -4.56 9.30 27.88
CA PRO A 382 -3.37 10.14 27.72
C PRO A 382 -2.07 9.36 27.47
N GLU A 383 -1.92 8.16 28.03
CA GLU A 383 -0.73 7.33 27.80
C GLU A 383 -0.72 6.77 26.37
N VAL A 384 -1.88 6.32 25.88
CA VAL A 384 -2.07 5.90 24.48
C VAL A 384 -1.75 7.04 23.52
N GLN A 385 -2.29 8.24 23.77
CA GLN A 385 -2.04 9.42 22.94
C GLN A 385 -0.56 9.81 22.94
N THR A 386 0.11 9.72 24.08
CA THR A 386 1.55 10.00 24.20
C THR A 386 2.38 9.02 23.38
N LEU A 387 2.09 7.72 23.48
CA LEU A 387 2.79 6.68 22.71
C LEU A 387 2.57 6.84 21.21
N LEU A 388 1.33 7.11 20.79
CA LEU A 388 1.01 7.35 19.38
C LEU A 388 1.69 8.62 18.86
N ALA A 389 1.65 9.74 19.61
CA ALA A 389 2.32 10.97 19.22
C ALA A 389 3.85 10.80 19.12
N ALA A 390 4.45 10.00 20.01
CA ALA A 390 5.89 9.73 20.01
C ALA A 390 6.36 9.04 18.72
N ARG A 391 5.50 8.28 18.04
CA ARG A 391 5.81 7.64 16.75
C ARG A 391 6.21 8.66 15.67
N ASN A 392 5.64 9.87 15.70
CA ASN A 392 5.95 10.90 14.71
C ASN A 392 7.28 11.63 14.93
N THR A 393 7.94 11.43 16.07
CA THR A 393 9.12 12.22 16.48
C THR A 393 10.25 12.16 15.45
N HIS A 394 10.45 10.98 14.85
CA HIS A 394 11.55 10.70 13.93
C HIS A 394 11.10 10.50 12.48
N LEU A 395 9.88 10.92 12.15
CA LEU A 395 9.39 10.87 10.78
C LEU A 395 9.76 12.16 10.03
N ALA A 396 9.92 12.04 8.71
CA ALA A 396 10.26 13.14 7.83
C ALA A 396 9.20 14.25 7.87
N ARG A 397 9.58 15.41 8.42
CA ARG A 397 8.70 16.59 8.54
C ARG A 397 8.07 17.01 7.21
N PHE A 398 8.73 16.74 6.09
CA PHE A 398 8.19 16.97 4.75
C PHE A 398 6.82 16.30 4.51
N TRP A 399 6.52 15.17 5.14
CA TRP A 399 5.23 14.51 4.95
C TRP A 399 4.21 14.82 6.05
N LEU A 400 4.65 15.36 7.19
CA LEU A 400 3.79 15.65 8.34
C LEU A 400 3.32 17.12 8.36
N ASP A 401 4.18 18.05 7.96
CA ASP A 401 3.92 19.48 8.09
C ASP A 401 3.03 20.03 6.99
N GLU A 402 2.01 20.79 7.40
CA GLU A 402 1.25 21.66 6.50
C GLU A 402 2.16 22.75 5.94
N ARG A 403 2.11 22.93 4.61
CA ARG A 403 2.88 23.95 3.91
C ARG A 403 1.96 24.94 3.20
N PRO A 404 1.63 26.07 3.85
CA PRO A 404 0.79 27.10 3.23
C PRO A 404 1.52 27.88 2.13
N ASP A 405 2.86 28.00 2.20
CA ASP A 405 3.68 28.60 1.15
C ASP A 405 4.39 27.52 0.34
N PRO A 406 4.00 27.28 -0.93
CA PRO A 406 4.67 26.32 -1.82
C PRO A 406 6.15 26.63 -2.09
N ARG A 407 6.62 27.86 -1.82
CA ARG A 407 7.99 28.29 -2.07
C ARG A 407 8.91 28.17 -0.86
N ALA A 408 8.39 27.77 0.30
CA ALA A 408 9.15 27.75 1.55
C ALA A 408 10.43 26.90 1.52
N LEU A 409 10.48 25.88 0.64
CA LEU A 409 11.61 24.94 0.52
C LEU A 409 12.48 25.19 -0.71
N VAL A 410 12.17 26.21 -1.53
CA VAL A 410 12.90 26.45 -2.77
C VAL A 410 14.35 26.82 -2.47
N VAL A 411 15.28 26.12 -3.11
CA VAL A 411 16.71 26.39 -3.01
C VAL A 411 17.14 27.17 -4.25
N PRO A 412 17.58 28.44 -4.11
CA PRO A 412 17.89 29.30 -5.26
C PRO A 412 18.89 28.72 -6.27
N ALA A 413 19.87 27.94 -5.81
CA ALA A 413 20.87 27.31 -6.68
C ALA A 413 20.30 26.14 -7.52
N LEU A 414 19.17 25.56 -7.10
CA LEU A 414 18.50 24.45 -7.77
C LEU A 414 17.31 24.92 -8.62
N ALA A 415 16.78 26.11 -8.34
CA ALA A 415 15.59 26.63 -8.99
C ALA A 415 15.69 26.61 -10.53
N GLY A 416 14.71 25.99 -11.19
CA GLY A 416 14.62 25.92 -12.65
C GLY A 416 15.49 24.86 -13.32
N ARG A 417 16.29 24.09 -12.56
CA ARG A 417 17.05 22.96 -13.11
C ARG A 417 16.12 21.87 -13.60
N ARG A 418 16.47 21.23 -14.73
CA ARG A 418 15.75 20.09 -15.29
C ARG A 418 16.34 18.77 -14.80
N VAL A 419 15.58 18.04 -14.00
CA VAL A 419 15.93 16.73 -13.45
C VAL A 419 15.05 15.66 -14.10
N VAL A 420 15.68 14.58 -14.56
CA VAL A 420 14.96 13.38 -15.03
C VAL A 420 15.18 12.26 -14.02
N VAL A 421 14.10 11.71 -13.46
CA VAL A 421 14.13 10.54 -12.58
C VAL A 421 13.76 9.31 -13.40
N VAL A 422 14.66 8.34 -13.47
CA VAL A 422 14.43 7.06 -14.15
C VAL A 422 13.86 6.06 -13.16
N ASP A 423 12.60 5.70 -13.36
CA ASP A 423 11.84 4.76 -12.54
C ASP A 423 12.17 3.30 -12.90
N ALA A 424 12.67 2.54 -11.93
CA ALA A 424 13.01 1.13 -12.08
C ALA A 424 11.97 0.21 -11.41
N GLU A 425 10.68 0.55 -11.56
CA GLU A 425 9.50 -0.15 -11.02
C GLU A 425 9.32 0.02 -9.51
N ASP A 426 9.71 1.18 -8.97
CA ASP A 426 9.40 1.57 -7.59
C ASP A 426 8.97 3.04 -7.53
N THR A 427 7.68 3.23 -7.24
CA THR A 427 6.99 4.52 -7.21
C THR A 427 7.45 5.46 -6.07
N PHE A 428 8.47 5.07 -5.30
CA PHE A 428 9.28 6.03 -4.53
C PHE A 428 9.77 7.19 -5.41
N THR A 429 9.98 6.99 -6.71
CA THR A 429 10.27 8.07 -7.66
C THR A 429 9.23 9.20 -7.66
N GLY A 430 7.95 8.89 -7.43
CA GLY A 430 6.88 9.87 -7.29
C GLY A 430 7.04 10.73 -6.03
N MET A 431 7.41 10.10 -4.91
CA MET A 431 7.72 10.79 -3.64
C MET A 431 8.97 11.69 -3.80
N LEU A 432 10.02 11.16 -4.42
CA LEU A 432 11.23 11.90 -4.73
C LEU A 432 10.93 13.11 -5.63
N ALA A 433 10.07 12.95 -6.63
CA ALA A 433 9.67 14.05 -7.52
C ALA A 433 8.97 15.19 -6.75
N HIS A 434 8.17 14.90 -5.74
CA HIS A 434 7.54 15.94 -4.90
C HIS A 434 8.57 16.71 -4.06
N GLN A 435 9.50 16.02 -3.41
CA GLN A 435 10.59 16.69 -2.67
C GLN A 435 11.43 17.56 -3.61
N LEU A 436 11.81 17.03 -4.77
CA LEU A 436 12.56 17.75 -5.80
C LEU A 436 11.82 19.01 -6.29
N ARG A 437 10.53 18.90 -6.63
CA ARG A 437 9.71 20.06 -7.03
C ARG A 437 9.61 21.11 -5.92
N ALA A 438 9.51 20.69 -4.66
CA ALA A 438 9.50 21.60 -3.52
C ALA A 438 10.83 22.37 -3.36
N LEU A 439 11.97 21.77 -3.76
CA LEU A 439 13.27 22.44 -3.83
C LEU A 439 13.39 23.40 -5.03
N GLY A 440 12.40 23.45 -5.92
CA GLY A 440 12.33 24.37 -7.06
C GLY A 440 12.81 23.79 -8.39
N VAL A 441 13.08 22.49 -8.48
CA VAL A 441 13.50 21.85 -9.74
C VAL A 441 12.32 21.43 -10.61
N HIS A 442 12.51 21.40 -11.92
CA HIS A 442 11.57 20.79 -12.87
C HIS A 442 11.88 19.29 -12.98
N VAL A 443 10.87 18.44 -12.76
CA VAL A 443 11.05 16.99 -12.67
C VAL A 443 10.18 16.25 -13.66
N ASP A 444 10.83 15.49 -14.53
CA ASP A 444 10.22 14.46 -15.37
C ASP A 444 10.54 13.08 -14.75
N VAL A 445 9.51 12.27 -14.47
CA VAL A 445 9.68 10.85 -14.11
C VAL A 445 9.42 10.02 -15.35
N VAL A 446 10.37 9.16 -15.73
CA VAL A 446 10.28 8.32 -16.93
C VAL A 446 10.57 6.86 -16.57
N PRO A 447 9.90 5.88 -17.21
CA PRO A 447 10.19 4.48 -16.95
C PRO A 447 11.61 4.13 -17.43
N TRP A 448 12.21 3.10 -16.85
CA TRP A 448 13.54 2.58 -17.22
C TRP A 448 13.66 2.17 -18.70
N THR A 449 12.53 1.93 -19.38
CA THR A 449 12.44 1.61 -20.81
C THR A 449 12.55 2.84 -21.72
N ALA A 450 12.54 4.06 -21.18
CA ALA A 450 12.58 5.28 -21.97
C ALA A 450 13.93 5.42 -22.73
N PRO A 451 13.92 5.75 -24.03
CA PRO A 451 15.10 5.63 -24.89
C PRO A 451 16.17 6.71 -24.66
N ALA A 452 15.84 7.85 -24.05
CA ALA A 452 16.80 8.92 -23.76
C ALA A 452 16.27 9.91 -22.71
N TRP A 453 17.18 10.57 -21.98
CA TRP A 453 16.87 11.56 -20.93
C TRP A 453 17.16 13.02 -21.37
N GLY A 454 17.44 13.20 -22.67
CA GLY A 454 17.68 14.51 -23.29
C GLY A 454 18.84 15.30 -22.67
N ASP A 455 18.68 16.61 -22.67
CA ASP A 455 19.63 17.61 -22.16
C ASP A 455 19.56 17.83 -20.64
N ALA A 456 18.86 16.98 -19.88
CA ALA A 456 18.64 17.15 -18.43
C ALA A 456 19.91 17.52 -17.66
N ASP A 457 19.83 18.55 -16.81
CA ASP A 457 20.91 19.02 -15.95
C ASP A 457 21.40 17.88 -15.04
N LEU A 458 20.47 17.06 -14.53
CA LEU A 458 20.72 15.90 -13.68
C LEU A 458 19.84 14.73 -14.11
N VAL A 459 20.42 13.53 -14.09
CA VAL A 459 19.66 12.27 -14.14
C VAL A 459 19.74 11.59 -12.79
N ILE A 460 18.61 11.12 -12.28
CA ILE A 460 18.54 10.28 -11.10
C ILE A 460 18.24 8.85 -11.55
N ALA A 461 19.16 7.93 -11.29
CA ALA A 461 18.91 6.50 -11.42
C ALA A 461 18.12 6.06 -10.19
N GLY A 462 16.82 5.83 -10.37
CA GLY A 462 15.88 5.58 -9.28
C GLY A 462 15.98 4.20 -8.64
N PRO A 463 15.21 3.99 -7.56
CA PRO A 463 15.09 2.72 -6.89
C PRO A 463 14.29 1.69 -7.70
N GLY A 464 14.41 0.42 -7.33
CA GLY A 464 13.66 -0.67 -7.96
C GLY A 464 13.93 -2.02 -7.29
N PRO A 465 13.04 -3.00 -7.47
CA PRO A 465 13.26 -4.36 -6.96
C PRO A 465 14.24 -5.16 -7.81
N GLY A 466 14.78 -6.23 -7.22
CA GLY A 466 15.61 -7.24 -7.87
C GLY A 466 17.08 -7.25 -7.41
N ASP A 467 17.84 -8.24 -7.90
CA ASP A 467 19.27 -8.35 -7.65
C ASP A 467 20.06 -7.40 -8.59
N PRO A 468 20.80 -6.40 -8.06
CA PRO A 468 21.55 -5.45 -8.88
C PRO A 468 22.65 -6.13 -9.72
N THR A 469 23.02 -7.37 -9.41
CA THR A 469 24.06 -8.14 -10.08
C THR A 469 23.53 -9.10 -11.14
N ASP A 470 22.21 -9.24 -11.30
CA ASP A 470 21.61 -10.17 -12.26
C ASP A 470 21.86 -9.72 -13.71
N PRO A 471 22.64 -10.47 -14.51
CA PRO A 471 22.91 -10.14 -15.91
C PRO A 471 21.74 -10.49 -16.84
N ALA A 472 20.78 -11.30 -16.40
CA ALA A 472 19.64 -11.72 -17.22
C ALA A 472 18.49 -10.70 -17.21
N SER A 473 18.46 -9.80 -16.24
CA SER A 473 17.41 -8.80 -16.09
C SER A 473 17.55 -7.66 -17.12
N PRO A 474 16.56 -7.47 -18.02
CA PRO A 474 16.56 -6.34 -18.96
C PRO A 474 16.57 -4.99 -18.25
N LYS A 475 15.90 -4.90 -17.10
CA LYS A 475 15.87 -3.69 -16.26
C LYS A 475 17.26 -3.36 -15.71
N MET A 476 17.97 -4.35 -15.17
CA MET A 476 19.34 -4.14 -14.67
C MET A 476 20.28 -3.70 -15.80
N ALA A 477 20.14 -4.28 -17.00
CA ALA A 477 20.91 -3.86 -18.16
C ALA A 477 20.61 -2.41 -18.57
N ALA A 478 19.33 -2.02 -18.64
CA ALA A 478 18.93 -0.65 -18.98
C ALA A 478 19.40 0.38 -17.93
N MET A 479 19.23 0.08 -16.64
CA MET A 479 19.68 0.95 -15.56
C MET A 479 21.20 1.08 -15.53
N ARG A 480 21.95 0.01 -15.83
CA ARG A 480 23.42 0.10 -16.03
C ARG A 480 23.76 1.02 -17.19
N ALA A 481 23.04 0.94 -18.30
CA ALA A 481 23.27 1.82 -19.45
C ALA A 481 23.04 3.31 -19.09
N VAL A 482 22.01 3.62 -18.28
CA VAL A 482 21.76 4.98 -17.75
C VAL A 482 22.97 5.51 -16.99
N VAL A 483 23.46 4.72 -16.03
CA VAL A 483 24.57 5.11 -15.17
C VAL A 483 25.86 5.24 -15.97
N ILE A 484 26.16 4.28 -16.86
CA ILE A 484 27.36 4.31 -17.72
C ILE A 484 27.36 5.56 -18.60
N ALA A 485 26.24 5.88 -19.26
CA ALA A 485 26.16 7.04 -20.14
C ALA A 485 26.52 8.34 -19.40
N ARG A 486 25.95 8.54 -18.19
CA ARG A 486 26.23 9.74 -17.39
C ARG A 486 27.66 9.81 -16.87
N LEU A 487 28.23 8.68 -16.43
CA LEU A 487 29.61 8.60 -15.99
C LEU A 487 30.60 8.88 -17.12
N VAL A 488 30.38 8.31 -18.31
CA VAL A 488 31.25 8.50 -19.49
C VAL A 488 31.20 9.94 -19.98
N ASP A 489 30.02 10.55 -20.01
CA ASP A 489 29.86 11.95 -20.42
C ASP A 489 30.32 12.95 -19.35
N GLY A 490 30.63 12.49 -18.13
CA GLY A 490 30.96 13.34 -16.99
C GLY A 490 29.81 14.27 -16.59
N ARG A 491 28.56 13.85 -16.79
CA ARG A 491 27.37 14.67 -16.51
C ARG A 491 26.74 14.32 -15.16
N PRO A 492 26.04 15.26 -14.49
CA PRO A 492 25.46 15.05 -13.18
C PRO A 492 24.58 13.80 -13.10
N LEU A 493 24.86 12.96 -12.10
CA LEU A 493 24.14 11.72 -11.79
C LEU A 493 23.91 11.58 -10.28
N LEU A 494 22.71 11.14 -9.90
CA LEU A 494 22.43 10.66 -8.54
C LEU A 494 21.86 9.24 -8.60
N GLY A 495 22.49 8.28 -7.91
CA GLY A 495 21.93 6.94 -7.71
C GLY A 495 21.16 6.83 -6.40
N VAL A 496 19.94 6.29 -6.43
CA VAL A 496 19.14 6.04 -5.22
C VAL A 496 18.82 4.55 -5.10
N CYS A 497 19.12 3.95 -3.96
CA CYS A 497 18.95 2.52 -3.65
C CYS A 497 19.51 1.60 -4.75
N LEU A 498 18.67 1.05 -5.65
CA LEU A 498 19.12 0.25 -6.79
C LEU A 498 20.09 1.02 -7.70
N GLY A 499 19.79 2.29 -8.00
CA GLY A 499 20.69 3.14 -8.77
C GLY A 499 22.05 3.34 -8.11
N HIS A 500 22.09 3.43 -6.78
CA HIS A 500 23.33 3.49 -5.99
C HIS A 500 24.11 2.17 -6.03
N GLN A 501 23.42 1.03 -5.93
CA GLN A 501 24.05 -0.29 -6.01
C GLN A 501 24.68 -0.51 -7.39
N ILE A 502 23.98 -0.13 -8.46
CA ILE A 502 24.48 -0.21 -9.84
C ILE A 502 25.69 0.72 -10.02
N LEU A 503 25.59 1.97 -9.58
CA LEU A 503 26.70 2.93 -9.60
C LEU A 503 27.93 2.39 -8.86
N SER A 504 27.73 1.91 -7.63
CA SER A 504 28.78 1.32 -6.81
C SER A 504 29.45 0.11 -7.49
N SER A 505 28.66 -0.78 -8.09
CA SER A 505 29.16 -1.93 -8.85
C SER A 505 30.02 -1.49 -10.06
N LEU A 506 29.59 -0.47 -10.80
CA LEU A 506 30.32 0.07 -11.96
C LEU A 506 31.61 0.80 -11.56
N LEU A 507 31.67 1.34 -10.35
CA LEU A 507 32.89 1.92 -9.77
C LEU A 507 33.86 0.85 -9.25
N GLY A 508 33.44 -0.42 -9.18
CA GLY A 508 34.27 -1.55 -8.75
C GLY A 508 34.06 -1.99 -7.29
N LEU A 509 33.02 -1.49 -6.61
CA LEU A 509 32.69 -1.93 -5.25
C LEU A 509 31.99 -3.30 -5.26
N GLY A 510 32.28 -4.11 -4.23
CA GLY A 510 31.64 -5.41 -4.05
C GLY A 510 30.19 -5.25 -3.58
N MET A 511 29.29 -6.10 -4.09
CA MET A 511 27.91 -6.19 -3.60
C MET A 511 27.78 -7.29 -2.56
N HIS A 512 27.22 -6.94 -1.41
CA HIS A 512 26.93 -7.88 -0.34
C HIS A 512 25.41 -8.03 -0.16
N ARG A 513 24.94 -9.28 -0.16
CA ARG A 513 23.56 -9.61 0.23
C ARG A 513 23.50 -9.76 1.76
N ARG A 514 22.69 -8.93 2.41
CA ARG A 514 22.50 -9.00 3.86
C ARG A 514 21.80 -10.31 4.24
N GLN A 515 22.17 -10.89 5.38
CA GLN A 515 21.42 -12.01 5.97
C GLN A 515 20.06 -11.56 6.49
N ALA A 516 19.99 -10.37 7.10
CA ALA A 516 18.77 -9.71 7.51
C ALA A 516 18.57 -8.44 6.65
N PRO A 517 17.58 -8.42 5.72
CA PRO A 517 17.30 -7.26 4.89
C PRO A 517 16.94 -6.03 5.70
N TYR A 518 17.33 -4.85 5.22
CA TYR A 518 16.86 -3.57 5.76
C TYR A 518 15.63 -3.15 4.98
N GLN A 519 14.47 -3.73 5.30
CA GLN A 519 13.19 -3.37 4.70
C GLN A 519 12.36 -2.58 5.70
N GLY A 520 12.09 -1.30 5.42
CA GLY A 520 11.36 -0.42 6.33
C GLY A 520 12.10 -0.15 7.63
N VAL A 521 13.42 0.07 7.57
CA VAL A 521 14.26 0.27 8.76
C VAL A 521 14.88 1.66 8.74
N GLN A 522 14.74 2.40 9.84
CA GLN A 522 15.43 3.66 10.05
C GLN A 522 16.79 3.44 10.72
N GLN A 523 17.83 4.13 10.25
CA GLN A 523 19.18 4.09 10.82
C GLN A 523 19.80 5.49 10.88
N VAL A 524 20.74 5.69 11.80
CA VAL A 524 21.61 6.87 11.80
C VAL A 524 22.92 6.50 11.11
N VAL A 525 23.28 7.23 10.05
CA VAL A 525 24.52 7.03 9.28
C VAL A 525 25.35 8.30 9.30
N ASP A 526 26.67 8.17 9.34
CA ASP A 526 27.57 9.29 9.10
C ASP A 526 27.65 9.56 7.59
N LEU A 527 27.11 10.69 7.16
CA LEU A 527 27.13 11.14 5.77
C LEU A 527 28.21 12.23 5.63
N PHE A 528 29.42 11.81 5.29
CA PHE A 528 30.58 12.69 5.07
C PHE A 528 30.88 13.60 6.27
N GLY A 529 30.88 13.04 7.47
CA GLY A 529 31.15 13.72 8.75
C GLY A 529 29.92 14.31 9.44
N THR A 530 28.73 14.12 8.89
CA THR A 530 27.47 14.58 9.49
C THR A 530 26.54 13.40 9.77
N PRO A 531 26.13 13.16 11.04
CA PRO A 531 25.15 12.11 11.33
C PRO A 531 23.79 12.48 10.73
N ARG A 532 23.17 11.54 10.02
CA ARG A 532 21.87 11.69 9.37
C ARG A 532 21.00 10.47 9.68
N ARG A 533 19.74 10.69 10.03
CA ARG A 533 18.74 9.64 10.25
C ARG A 533 17.92 9.43 8.98
N VAL A 534 18.02 8.22 8.43
CA VAL A 534 17.51 7.87 7.09
C VAL A 534 16.87 6.48 7.05
N GLY A 535 15.92 6.28 6.15
CA GLY A 535 15.16 5.04 5.94
C GLY A 535 15.74 4.14 4.85
N PHE A 536 15.80 2.83 5.11
CA PHE A 536 16.33 1.82 4.19
C PHE A 536 15.26 0.81 3.76
N TYR A 537 15.29 0.48 2.46
CA TYR A 537 14.47 -0.54 1.80
C TYR A 537 15.35 -1.37 0.84
N SER A 538 16.31 -2.11 1.39
CA SER A 538 17.34 -2.81 0.61
C SER A 538 17.75 -4.15 1.23
N THR A 539 17.97 -5.12 0.34
CA THR A 539 18.54 -6.44 0.66
C THR A 539 20.05 -6.48 0.34
N PHE A 540 20.46 -5.80 -0.72
CA PHE A 540 21.86 -5.69 -1.15
C PHE A 540 22.46 -4.36 -0.72
N THR A 541 23.75 -4.36 -0.42
CA THR A 541 24.51 -3.15 -0.08
C THR A 541 25.92 -3.23 -0.63
N PRO A 542 26.49 -2.13 -1.14
CA PRO A 542 27.92 -2.07 -1.43
C PRO A 542 28.76 -2.20 -0.17
N THR A 543 29.95 -2.76 -0.33
CA THR A 543 31.00 -2.76 0.68
C THR A 543 32.33 -2.27 0.11
N ALA A 544 33.14 -1.65 0.98
CA ALA A 544 34.47 -1.16 0.63
C ALA A 544 35.46 -1.41 1.78
N PRO A 545 36.75 -1.62 1.48
CA PRO A 545 37.79 -1.76 2.50
C PRO A 545 38.36 -0.41 2.99
N ALA A 546 38.05 0.69 2.32
CA ALA A 546 38.57 2.02 2.60
C ALA A 546 37.50 3.09 2.36
N ASP A 547 37.74 4.30 2.86
CA ASP A 547 36.79 5.43 2.80
C ASP A 547 36.91 6.24 1.50
N SER A 548 37.79 5.81 0.58
CA SER A 548 37.91 6.39 -0.75
C SER A 548 38.34 5.36 -1.79
N LEU A 549 38.04 5.65 -3.06
CA LEU A 549 38.37 4.82 -4.21
C LEU A 549 38.80 5.69 -5.40
N VAL A 550 39.92 5.34 -6.03
CA VAL A 550 40.35 5.97 -7.28
C VAL A 550 39.79 5.17 -8.45
N THR A 551 39.07 5.84 -9.34
CA THR A 551 38.41 5.23 -10.51
C THR A 551 38.79 5.94 -11.80
N SER A 552 38.38 5.39 -12.94
CA SER A 552 38.47 6.09 -14.24
C SER A 552 37.67 7.40 -14.30
N TYR A 553 36.77 7.61 -13.34
CA TYR A 553 35.91 8.79 -13.24
C TYR A 553 36.37 9.77 -12.14
N GLY A 554 37.57 9.57 -11.59
CA GLY A 554 38.16 10.41 -10.55
C GLY A 554 38.15 9.77 -9.16
N LEU A 555 38.52 10.57 -8.16
CA LEU A 555 38.49 10.19 -6.75
C LEU A 555 37.03 10.15 -6.25
N VAL A 556 36.66 9.04 -5.63
CA VAL A 556 35.36 8.83 -5.02
C VAL A 556 35.54 8.77 -3.51
N GLU A 557 34.82 9.63 -2.80
CA GLU A 557 34.70 9.59 -1.34
C GLU A 557 33.53 8.69 -0.95
N LEU A 558 33.75 7.81 0.02
CA LEU A 558 32.76 6.83 0.48
C LEU A 558 32.38 7.15 1.93
N ALA A 559 31.10 7.40 2.16
CA ALA A 559 30.54 7.40 3.51
C ALA A 559 30.44 5.94 3.95
N ARG A 560 31.49 5.41 4.57
CA ARG A 560 31.61 3.99 4.95
C ARG A 560 31.22 3.79 6.42
N ALA A 561 30.33 2.84 6.68
CA ALA A 561 29.99 2.43 8.03
C ALA A 561 31.07 1.51 8.64
N ALA A 562 31.04 1.35 9.97
CA ALA A 562 31.99 0.52 10.69
C ALA A 562 32.03 -0.94 10.21
N ASP A 563 30.89 -1.46 9.75
CA ASP A 563 30.73 -2.82 9.22
C ASP A 563 31.22 -3.00 7.77
N GLY A 564 31.76 -1.94 7.14
CA GLY A 564 32.22 -2.00 5.75
C GLY A 564 31.20 -1.61 4.71
N THR A 565 29.94 -1.41 5.09
CA THR A 565 28.88 -1.02 4.15
C THR A 565 29.03 0.44 3.73
N VAL A 566 28.57 0.76 2.52
CA VAL A 566 28.68 2.11 1.93
C VAL A 566 27.27 2.69 1.75
N PRO A 567 26.68 3.32 2.79
CA PRO A 567 25.39 3.98 2.70
C PRO A 567 25.36 5.15 1.70
N ALA A 568 26.50 5.78 1.40
CA ALA A 568 26.58 6.81 0.37
C ALA A 568 27.98 6.94 -0.24
N LEU A 569 28.05 7.52 -1.44
CA LEU A 569 29.29 7.89 -2.11
C LEU A 569 29.14 9.22 -2.86
N ARG A 570 30.26 9.92 -3.09
CA ARG A 570 30.30 11.09 -3.96
C ARG A 570 31.61 11.15 -4.74
N GLY A 571 31.50 11.41 -6.04
CA GLY A 571 32.61 11.67 -6.96
C GLY A 571 32.48 13.07 -7.57
N PRO A 572 33.25 13.39 -8.62
CA PRO A 572 33.29 14.74 -9.19
C PRO A 572 31.95 15.24 -9.75
N THR A 573 31.18 14.37 -10.41
CA THR A 573 29.91 14.71 -11.08
C THR A 573 28.80 13.71 -10.76
N PHE A 574 28.99 12.87 -9.74
CA PHE A 574 28.00 11.88 -9.35
C PHE A 574 27.97 11.67 -7.85
N ALA A 575 26.83 11.24 -7.35
CA ALA A 575 26.67 10.76 -5.99
C ALA A 575 25.71 9.57 -5.95
N GLY A 576 25.72 8.84 -4.83
CA GLY A 576 24.82 7.72 -4.62
C GLY A 576 24.45 7.56 -3.16
N VAL A 577 23.21 7.14 -2.90
CA VAL A 577 22.72 6.80 -1.55
C VAL A 577 21.99 5.46 -1.56
N GLN A 578 22.28 4.62 -0.56
CA GLN A 578 21.63 3.32 -0.36
C GLN A 578 20.24 3.45 0.28
N PHE A 579 20.03 4.51 1.05
CA PHE A 579 18.76 4.84 1.70
C PHE A 579 17.83 5.62 0.75
N HIS A 580 16.59 5.80 1.17
CA HIS A 580 15.56 6.56 0.45
C HIS A 580 15.38 7.94 1.08
N PRO A 581 16.01 9.01 0.57
CA PRO A 581 15.81 10.36 1.13
C PRO A 581 14.34 10.81 1.11
N GLU A 582 13.55 10.27 0.19
CA GLU A 582 12.14 10.56 0.02
C GLU A 582 11.22 9.88 1.04
N SER A 583 11.67 8.81 1.70
CA SER A 583 10.88 8.01 2.64
C SER A 583 10.42 8.80 3.86
N VAL A 584 9.25 8.47 4.40
CA VAL A 584 8.75 8.99 5.68
C VAL A 584 9.67 8.63 6.85
N LEU A 585 10.44 7.55 6.73
CA LEU A 585 11.45 7.13 7.70
C LEU A 585 12.73 7.97 7.64
N SER A 586 12.89 8.87 6.65
CA SER A 586 14.08 9.71 6.52
C SER A 586 13.88 11.09 7.13
N GLU A 587 14.01 11.19 8.46
CA GLU A 587 13.96 12.48 9.20
C GLU A 587 14.83 13.55 8.53
N ASP A 588 16.07 13.19 8.19
CA ASP A 588 17.04 14.08 7.54
C ASP A 588 17.06 13.97 6.00
N GLY A 589 16.11 13.26 5.40
CA GLY A 589 16.13 12.87 4.00
C GLY A 589 16.18 14.03 3.02
N LEU A 590 15.33 15.05 3.22
CA LEU A 590 15.30 16.26 2.38
C LEU A 590 16.62 17.05 2.46
N THR A 591 17.22 17.12 3.65
CA THR A 591 18.49 17.81 3.86
C THR A 591 19.61 17.05 3.15
N ALA A 592 19.69 15.73 3.33
CA ALA A 592 20.66 14.89 2.64
C ALA A 592 20.53 14.98 1.11
N LEU A 593 19.29 14.94 0.59
CA LEU A 593 19.02 15.13 -0.83
C LEU A 593 19.52 16.49 -1.33
N THR A 594 19.23 17.56 -0.59
CA THR A 594 19.65 18.93 -0.95
C THR A 594 21.18 19.04 -1.03
N ASP A 595 21.89 18.53 -0.02
CA ASP A 595 23.36 18.54 0.04
C ASP A 595 23.96 17.80 -1.17
N LEU A 596 23.40 16.64 -1.53
CA LEU A 596 23.86 15.84 -2.67
C LEU A 596 23.57 16.52 -4.01
N LEU A 597 22.40 17.15 -4.16
CA LEU A 597 22.04 17.90 -5.37
C LEU A 597 22.99 19.09 -5.59
N LEU A 598 23.27 19.85 -4.53
CA LEU A 598 24.21 20.97 -4.59
C LEU A 598 25.62 20.49 -4.95
N HIS A 599 26.04 19.34 -4.44
CA HIS A 599 27.32 18.72 -4.80
C HIS A 599 27.39 18.36 -6.29
N VAL A 600 26.44 17.57 -6.80
CA VAL A 600 26.51 17.05 -8.19
C VAL A 600 26.23 18.11 -9.26
N LEU A 601 25.53 19.20 -8.90
CA LEU A 601 25.24 20.32 -9.80
C LEU A 601 26.24 21.48 -9.66
N ALA A 602 27.22 21.36 -8.75
CA ALA A 602 28.29 22.35 -8.64
C ALA A 602 29.09 22.40 -9.96
N PRO A 603 29.56 23.59 -10.39
CA PRO A 603 30.48 23.69 -11.51
C PRO A 603 31.73 22.87 -11.22
N VAL A 604 32.11 21.96 -12.12
CA VAL A 604 33.38 21.24 -12.02
C VAL A 604 34.50 22.30 -12.09
N PRO A 605 35.40 22.38 -11.09
CA PRO A 605 36.51 23.32 -11.15
C PRO A 605 37.30 23.09 -12.44
N SER A 606 37.49 24.15 -13.24
CA SER A 606 38.33 24.08 -14.43
C SER A 606 39.75 23.67 -14.00
N ALA A 607 40.19 22.51 -14.49
CA ALA A 607 41.49 21.93 -14.21
C ALA A 607 42.66 22.80 -14.67
#